data_AF-A0A2G2Y2A2-F1
#
_entry.id   AF-A0A2G2Y2A2-F1
#
_cell.length_a   1.000
_cell.length_b   1.000
_cell.length_c   1.000
_cell.angle_alpha   90.00
_cell.angle_beta   90.00
_cell.angle_gamma   90.00
#
_symmetry.space_group_name_H-M   'P 1'
#
loop_
_entity.id
_entity.type
_entity.pdbx_description
1 polymer ?
#
loop_
_entity_poly.entity_id
_entity_poly.type
_entity_poly.pdbx_seq_one_letter_code
_entity_poly.pdbx_strand_id
1 'polypeptide(L)'
;IPPPSSPPTVSRYELQKRRDWNTFGHYLKNHKPPLILSRCSGANILEFLKYLDQFGKTKVHNCSCPFYGDPNPPAPCNCPLKQAWGSLDALIGRLRAAFEENGGRTETNPFGVRAVRLYLREVRDTQAKARGIAYEKKKRKNVKQQQQYSI
;
A
#
# COMPACT_ATOMS: atom_id res chain seq x y z
N ILE A 1 -45.07 -16.53 -6.72
CA ILE A 1 -43.64 -16.85 -6.95
C ILE A 1 -42.84 -15.62 -6.51
N PRO A 2 -42.08 -15.66 -5.41
CA PRO A 2 -41.20 -14.54 -5.05
C PRO A 2 -40.08 -14.42 -6.11
N PRO A 3 -39.59 -13.19 -6.41
CA PRO A 3 -38.54 -13.02 -7.38
C PRO A 3 -37.23 -13.67 -6.88
N PRO A 4 -36.39 -14.21 -7.78
CA PRO A 4 -35.09 -14.76 -7.39
C PRO A 4 -34.23 -13.63 -6.82
N SER A 5 -33.81 -13.81 -5.57
CA SER A 5 -32.85 -12.94 -4.89
C SER A 5 -31.54 -12.92 -5.70
N SER A 6 -31.17 -11.74 -6.22
CA SER A 6 -29.92 -11.54 -6.93
C SER A 6 -28.75 -11.97 -6.04
N PRO A 7 -27.74 -12.68 -6.57
CA PRO A 7 -26.57 -13.05 -5.77
C PRO A 7 -25.93 -11.77 -5.22
N PRO A 8 -25.45 -11.77 -3.96
CA PRO A 8 -24.84 -10.60 -3.37
C PRO A 8 -23.67 -10.16 -4.26
N THR A 9 -23.72 -8.91 -4.73
CA THR A 9 -22.61 -8.32 -5.47
C THR A 9 -21.43 -8.25 -4.52
N VAL A 10 -20.42 -9.10 -4.76
CA VAL A 10 -19.23 -9.12 -3.92
C VAL A 10 -18.61 -7.71 -3.95
N SER A 11 -18.34 -7.14 -2.78
CA SER A 11 -17.86 -5.75 -2.68
C SER A 11 -16.59 -5.55 -3.51
N ARG A 12 -16.40 -4.36 -4.10
CA ARG A 12 -15.16 -3.99 -4.82
C ARG A 12 -13.91 -4.32 -3.98
N TYR A 13 -13.99 -4.08 -2.67
CA TYR A 13 -12.90 -4.38 -1.74
C TYR A 13 -12.57 -5.88 -1.73
N GLU A 14 -13.58 -6.75 -1.69
CA GLU A 14 -13.43 -8.20 -1.69
C GLU A 14 -12.79 -8.72 -2.98
N LEU A 15 -13.20 -8.20 -4.14
CA LEU A 15 -12.56 -8.54 -5.42
C LEU A 15 -11.08 -8.15 -5.41
N GLN A 16 -10.77 -6.95 -4.90
CA GLN A 16 -9.39 -6.48 -4.85
C GLN A 16 -8.55 -7.33 -3.90
N LYS A 17 -9.06 -7.62 -2.70
CA LYS A 17 -8.40 -8.49 -1.72
C LYS A 17 -8.12 -9.88 -2.28
N ARG A 18 -9.09 -10.48 -2.98
CA ARG A 18 -8.91 -11.79 -3.64
C ARG A 18 -7.84 -11.76 -4.72
N ARG A 19 -7.81 -10.70 -5.55
CA ARG A 19 -6.76 -10.52 -6.57
C ARG A 19 -5.39 -10.41 -5.94
N ASP A 20 -5.25 -9.58 -4.93
CA ASP A 20 -3.98 -9.36 -4.23
C ASP A 20 -3.48 -10.64 -3.56
N TRP A 21 -4.38 -11.40 -2.93
CA TRP A 21 -4.07 -12.71 -2.36
C TRP A 21 -3.57 -13.70 -3.42
N ASN A 22 -4.25 -13.78 -4.56
CA ASN A 22 -3.84 -14.62 -5.67
C ASN A 22 -2.49 -14.18 -6.26
N THR A 23 -2.25 -12.87 -6.41
CA THR A 23 -0.96 -12.34 -6.86
C THR A 23 0.16 -12.73 -5.90
N PHE A 24 -0.07 -12.61 -4.59
CA PHE A 24 0.91 -13.03 -3.60
C PHE A 24 1.15 -14.55 -3.67
N GLY A 25 0.10 -15.36 -3.79
CA GLY A 25 0.22 -16.81 -3.97
C GLY A 25 1.02 -17.20 -5.22
N HIS A 26 0.81 -16.51 -6.35
CA HIS A 26 1.62 -16.71 -7.56
C HIS A 26 3.08 -16.30 -7.35
N TYR A 27 3.33 -15.18 -6.66
CA TYR A 27 4.69 -14.76 -6.32
C TYR A 27 5.42 -15.84 -5.52
N LEU A 28 4.79 -16.42 -4.49
CA LEU A 28 5.39 -17.50 -3.68
C LEU A 28 5.72 -18.75 -4.50
N LYS A 29 4.83 -19.15 -5.42
CA LYS A 29 5.04 -20.32 -6.30
C LYS A 29 6.20 -20.12 -7.27
N ASN A 30 6.35 -18.90 -7.79
CA ASN A 30 7.42 -18.56 -8.75
C ASN A 30 8.75 -18.22 -8.07
N HIS A 31 8.76 -18.06 -6.74
CA HIS A 31 9.98 -17.83 -5.97
C HIS A 31 10.94 -19.02 -6.08
N LYS A 32 12.26 -18.75 -6.09
CA LYS A 32 13.32 -19.77 -6.17
C LYS A 32 14.24 -19.64 -4.95
N PRO A 33 14.22 -20.58 -3.99
CA PRO A 33 13.42 -21.82 -3.93
C PRO A 33 11.93 -21.55 -3.66
N PRO A 34 11.01 -22.48 -4.03
CA PRO A 34 9.57 -22.30 -3.80
C PRO A 34 9.25 -22.02 -2.34
N LEU A 35 8.50 -20.95 -2.09
CA LEU A 35 8.09 -20.58 -0.75
C LEU A 35 6.68 -21.10 -0.47
N ILE A 36 6.49 -21.62 0.74
CA ILE A 36 5.17 -21.95 1.27
C ILE A 36 4.75 -20.90 2.29
N LEU A 37 3.45 -20.59 2.33
CA LEU A 37 2.89 -19.56 3.20
C LEU A 37 3.24 -19.80 4.68
N SER A 38 3.24 -21.06 5.14
CA SER A 38 3.58 -21.43 6.52
C SER A 38 5.04 -21.15 6.90
N ARG A 39 5.94 -21.03 5.92
CA ARG A 39 7.35 -20.67 6.10
C ARG A 39 7.62 -19.22 5.72
N CYS A 40 6.59 -18.44 5.38
CA CYS A 40 6.77 -17.03 5.05
C CYS A 40 7.09 -16.24 6.32
N SER A 41 8.29 -15.67 6.34
CA SER A 41 8.70 -14.72 7.37
C SER A 41 8.47 -13.28 6.90
N GLY A 42 8.68 -12.33 7.80
CA GLY A 42 8.67 -10.91 7.45
C GLY A 42 9.62 -10.58 6.30
N ALA A 43 10.77 -11.25 6.18
CA ALA A 43 11.72 -11.02 5.10
C ALA A 43 11.11 -11.30 3.72
N ASN A 44 10.38 -12.40 3.57
CA ASN A 44 9.73 -12.77 2.31
C ASN A 44 8.63 -11.76 1.95
N ILE A 45 7.93 -11.22 2.95
CA ILE A 45 6.96 -10.14 2.71
C ILE A 45 7.67 -8.87 2.23
N LEU A 46 8.79 -8.50 2.84
CA LEU A 46 9.56 -7.33 2.41
C LEU A 46 10.09 -7.48 0.99
N GLU A 47 10.56 -8.66 0.63
CA GLU A 47 11.00 -8.97 -0.73
C GLU A 47 9.85 -8.86 -1.73
N PHE A 48 8.68 -9.40 -1.40
CA PHE A 48 7.47 -9.23 -2.20
C PHE A 48 7.14 -7.75 -2.41
N LEU A 49 7.18 -6.92 -1.36
CA LEU A 49 6.90 -5.49 -1.47
C LEU A 49 7.91 -4.76 -2.38
N LYS A 50 9.18 -5.16 -2.36
CA LYS A 50 10.21 -4.64 -3.27
C LYS A 50 10.02 -5.12 -4.70
N TYR A 51 9.59 -6.37 -4.89
CA TYR A 51 9.25 -6.92 -6.21
C TYR A 51 8.14 -6.10 -6.88
N LEU A 52 7.18 -5.58 -6.12
CA LEU A 52 6.09 -4.76 -6.66
C LEU A 52 6.56 -3.41 -7.24
N ASP A 53 7.74 -2.91 -6.87
CA ASP A 53 8.28 -1.66 -7.42
C ASP A 53 8.50 -1.74 -8.93
N GLN A 54 8.68 -2.95 -9.49
CA GLN A 54 8.79 -3.18 -10.94
C GLN A 54 7.54 -2.73 -11.72
N PHE A 55 6.38 -2.76 -11.06
CA PHE A 55 5.09 -2.33 -11.59
C PHE A 55 4.68 -0.96 -11.04
N GLY A 56 5.62 -0.28 -10.38
CA GLY A 56 5.46 1.02 -9.77
C GLY A 56 5.15 2.10 -10.78
N LYS A 57 4.34 3.08 -10.37
CA LYS A 57 4.03 4.27 -11.18
C LYS A 57 4.45 5.57 -10.52
N THR A 58 4.97 5.50 -9.29
CA THR A 58 5.36 6.69 -8.52
C THR A 58 6.84 6.96 -8.73
N LYS A 59 7.19 8.13 -9.24
CA LYS A 59 8.58 8.58 -9.31
C LYS A 59 9.10 8.86 -7.90
N VAL A 60 10.21 8.23 -7.52
CA VAL A 60 10.88 8.44 -6.23
C VAL A 60 12.30 8.91 -6.52
N HIS A 61 12.57 10.19 -6.24
CA HIS A 61 13.85 10.82 -6.54
C HIS A 61 14.97 10.28 -5.63
N ASN A 62 16.13 9.98 -6.23
CA ASN A 62 17.34 9.68 -5.47
C ASN A 62 17.84 10.96 -4.78
N CYS A 63 18.56 10.84 -3.66
CA CYS A 63 19.05 12.02 -2.91
C CYS A 63 19.99 12.91 -3.73
N SER A 64 20.66 12.36 -4.75
CA SER A 64 21.52 13.10 -5.68
C SER A 64 20.77 13.71 -6.88
N CYS A 65 19.45 13.49 -6.99
CA CYS A 65 18.65 14.04 -8.07
C CYS A 65 18.41 15.55 -7.84
N PRO A 66 18.53 16.41 -8.86
CA PRO A 66 18.25 17.84 -8.72
C PRO A 66 16.79 18.13 -8.34
N PHE A 67 15.88 17.18 -8.59
CA PHE A 67 14.46 17.28 -8.24
C PHE A 67 14.11 16.64 -6.89
N TYR A 68 15.10 16.21 -6.10
CA TYR A 68 14.83 15.65 -4.78
C TYR A 68 14.16 16.69 -3.89
N GLY A 69 12.98 16.36 -3.35
CA GLY A 69 12.22 17.29 -2.52
C GLY A 69 11.35 18.26 -3.32
N ASP A 70 11.28 18.14 -4.65
CA ASP A 70 10.40 18.95 -5.48
C ASP A 70 9.09 18.19 -5.79
N PRO A 71 7.91 18.70 -5.37
CA PRO A 71 6.63 18.07 -5.67
C PRO A 71 6.20 18.18 -7.13
N ASN A 72 6.74 19.15 -7.89
CA ASN A 72 6.36 19.41 -9.28
C ASN A 72 7.62 19.61 -10.15
N PRO A 73 8.39 18.54 -10.41
CA PRO A 73 9.63 18.64 -11.19
C PRO A 73 9.36 19.19 -12.60
N PRO A 74 10.08 20.24 -13.04
CA PRO A 74 9.84 20.89 -14.33
C PRO A 74 10.32 20.08 -15.54
N ALA A 75 11.09 19.01 -15.32
CA ALA A 75 11.64 18.16 -16.37
C ALA A 75 11.72 16.68 -15.91
N PRO A 76 11.77 15.71 -16.85
CA PRO A 76 11.89 14.30 -16.51
C PRO A 76 13.26 13.96 -15.90
N CYS A 77 13.31 12.86 -15.13
CA CYS A 77 14.56 12.31 -14.61
C CYS A 77 14.60 10.78 -14.65
N ASN A 78 15.83 10.25 -14.59
CA ASN A 78 16.13 8.82 -14.60
C ASN A 78 15.91 8.11 -13.26
N CYS A 79 15.29 8.78 -12.27
CA CYS A 79 14.99 8.14 -11.00
C CYS A 79 13.98 6.99 -11.19
N PRO A 80 14.06 5.93 -10.37
CA PRO A 80 13.20 4.77 -10.53
C PRO A 80 11.73 5.09 -10.28
N LEU A 81 10.85 4.33 -10.91
CA LEU A 81 9.45 4.23 -10.52
C LEU A 81 9.32 3.15 -9.45
N LYS A 82 8.49 3.43 -8.44
CA LYS A 82 8.21 2.54 -7.31
C LYS A 82 6.72 2.52 -7.02
N GLN A 83 6.27 1.56 -6.21
CA GLN A 83 4.90 1.60 -5.69
C GLN A 83 4.73 2.79 -4.76
N ALA A 84 3.57 3.44 -4.83
CA ALA A 84 3.23 4.46 -3.86
C ALA A 84 3.12 3.83 -2.47
N TRP A 85 3.63 4.51 -1.44
CA TRP A 85 3.47 4.07 -0.05
C TRP A 85 2.01 3.69 0.29
N GLY A 86 1.04 4.54 -0.08
CA GLY A 86 -0.38 4.29 0.20
C GLY A 86 -0.92 3.02 -0.47
N SER A 87 -0.40 2.66 -1.65
CA SER A 87 -0.77 1.41 -2.32
C SER A 87 -0.22 0.19 -1.59
N LEU A 88 1.04 0.26 -1.12
CA LEU A 88 1.66 -0.82 -0.34
C LEU A 88 0.96 -1.02 1.01
N ASP A 89 0.63 0.07 1.71
CA ASP A 89 -0.06 0.03 3.00
C ASP A 89 -1.45 -0.61 2.87
N ALA A 90 -2.24 -0.17 1.87
CA ALA A 90 -3.56 -0.73 1.60
C ALA A 90 -3.49 -2.20 1.17
N LEU A 91 -2.48 -2.59 0.38
CA LEU A 91 -2.23 -3.97 -0.01
C LEU A 91 -1.94 -4.85 1.21
N ILE A 92 -1.04 -4.41 2.10
CA ILE A 92 -0.72 -5.15 3.33
C ILE A 92 -1.96 -5.29 4.23
N GLY A 93 -2.79 -4.25 4.33
CA GLY A 93 -4.07 -4.34 5.05
C GLY A 93 -4.98 -5.43 4.48
N ARG A 94 -5.13 -5.48 3.15
CA ARG A 94 -5.93 -6.51 2.47
C ARG A 94 -5.35 -7.91 2.64
N LEU A 95 -4.03 -8.07 2.53
CA LEU A 95 -3.37 -9.37 2.72
C LEU A 95 -3.45 -9.89 4.16
N ARG A 96 -3.44 -9.00 5.16
CA ARG A 96 -3.71 -9.39 6.56
C ARG A 96 -5.10 -9.98 6.71
N ALA A 97 -6.12 -9.27 6.22
CA ALA A 97 -7.50 -9.74 6.26
C ALA A 97 -7.68 -11.05 5.48
N ALA A 98 -7.08 -11.16 4.29
CA ALA A 98 -7.12 -12.38 3.49
C ALA A 98 -6.48 -13.58 4.22
N PHE A 99 -5.35 -13.36 4.91
CA PHE A 99 -4.68 -14.41 5.69
C PHE A 99 -5.59 -14.97 6.79
N GLU A 100 -6.28 -14.10 7.51
CA GLU A 100 -7.21 -14.47 8.59
C GLU A 100 -8.42 -15.24 8.05
N GLU A 101 -9.00 -14.79 6.93
CA GLU A 101 -10.10 -15.48 6.26
C GLU A 101 -9.72 -16.85 5.67
N ASN A 102 -8.43 -17.06 5.38
CA ASN A 102 -7.92 -18.37 4.94
C ASN A 102 -7.47 -19.25 6.13
N GLY A 103 -7.95 -18.98 7.34
CA GLY A 103 -7.72 -19.79 8.54
C GLY A 103 -6.42 -19.46 9.29
N GLY A 104 -5.74 -18.39 8.91
CA GLY A 104 -4.54 -17.91 9.60
C GLY A 104 -4.88 -17.20 10.91
N ARG A 105 -4.02 -17.35 11.93
CA ARG A 105 -4.17 -16.61 13.20
C ARG A 105 -3.50 -15.24 13.10
N THR A 106 -4.11 -14.22 13.71
CA THR A 106 -3.57 -12.85 13.75
C THR A 106 -2.15 -12.80 14.36
N GLU A 107 -1.88 -13.64 15.37
CA GLU A 107 -0.58 -13.71 16.05
C GLU A 107 0.55 -14.23 15.15
N THR A 108 0.22 -15.17 14.26
CA THR A 108 1.18 -15.78 13.31
C THR A 108 1.16 -15.08 11.95
N ASN A 109 0.48 -13.94 11.83
CA ASN A 109 0.27 -13.27 10.55
C ASN A 109 1.58 -12.64 10.05
N PRO A 110 2.16 -13.14 8.94
CA PRO A 110 3.46 -12.67 8.45
C PRO A 110 3.40 -11.23 7.94
N PHE A 111 2.23 -10.75 7.52
CA PHE A 111 2.02 -9.37 7.11
C PHE A 111 1.90 -8.43 8.32
N GLY A 112 1.61 -8.96 9.51
CA GLY A 112 1.45 -8.23 10.78
C GLY A 112 2.76 -7.94 11.53
N VAL A 113 3.87 -8.54 11.11
CA VAL A 113 5.12 -8.51 11.87
C VAL A 113 5.76 -7.12 11.94
N ARG A 114 6.59 -6.90 12.97
CA ARG A 114 7.28 -5.63 13.23
C ARG A 114 8.11 -5.15 12.03
N ALA A 115 8.82 -6.05 11.36
CA ALA A 115 9.66 -5.71 10.21
C ALA A 115 8.85 -5.04 9.06
N VAL A 116 7.67 -5.58 8.74
CA VAL A 116 6.79 -5.02 7.69
C VAL A 116 6.29 -3.62 8.08
N ARG A 117 5.91 -3.43 9.35
CA ARG A 117 5.46 -2.11 9.85
C ARG A 117 6.57 -1.06 9.80
N LEU A 118 7.80 -1.44 10.16
CA LEU A 118 8.95 -0.54 10.10
C LEU A 118 9.31 -0.17 8.66
N TYR A 119 9.28 -1.15 7.75
CA TYR A 119 9.51 -0.91 6.33
C TYR A 119 8.48 0.06 5.74
N LEU A 120 7.18 -0.14 6.00
CA LEU A 120 6.15 0.77 5.49
C LEU A 120 6.34 2.21 6.02
N ARG A 121 6.78 2.36 7.28
CA ARG A 121 7.10 3.68 7.85
C ARG A 121 8.29 4.31 7.14
N GLU A 122 9.37 3.56 6.93
CA GLU A 122 10.55 4.04 6.21
C GLU A 122 10.22 4.43 4.76
N VAL A 123 9.45 3.60 4.05
CA VAL A 123 9.00 3.91 2.68
C VAL A 123 8.16 5.18 2.65
N ARG A 124 7.26 5.38 3.62
CA ARG A 124 6.49 6.63 3.73
C ARG A 124 7.41 7.83 3.85
N ASP A 125 8.35 7.79 4.79
CA ASP A 125 9.17 8.94 5.13
C ASP A 125 10.19 9.23 4.02
N THR A 126 10.77 8.20 3.39
CA THR A 126 11.67 8.34 2.25
C THR A 126 10.95 8.86 1.00
N GLN A 127 9.77 8.34 0.67
CA GLN A 127 9.00 8.83 -0.48
C GLN A 127 8.51 10.26 -0.26
N ALA A 128 8.07 10.60 0.96
CA ALA A 128 7.63 11.95 1.30
C ALA A 128 8.76 12.97 1.10
N LYS A 129 9.95 12.70 1.65
CA LYS A 129 11.14 13.54 1.47
C LYS A 129 11.54 13.64 0.00
N ALA A 130 11.66 12.51 -0.69
CA ALA A 130 12.10 12.47 -2.08
C ALA A 130 11.18 13.24 -3.03
N ARG A 131 9.88 13.26 -2.74
CA ARG A 131 8.85 13.89 -3.58
C ARG A 131 8.42 15.28 -3.09
N GLY A 132 9.06 15.83 -2.06
CA GLY A 132 8.68 17.14 -1.52
C GLY A 132 7.27 17.20 -0.91
N ILE A 133 6.69 16.04 -0.56
CA ILE A 133 5.36 16.00 0.03
C ILE A 133 5.53 16.20 1.53
N ALA A 134 5.41 17.44 1.99
CA ALA A 134 5.19 17.68 3.40
C ALA A 134 3.88 17.01 3.80
N TYR A 135 3.93 16.08 4.76
CA TYR A 135 2.74 15.65 5.47
C TYR A 135 2.35 16.78 6.43
N GLU A 136 1.98 17.94 5.87
CA GLU A 136 1.25 18.94 6.60
C GLU A 136 0.02 18.19 7.12
N LYS A 137 -0.01 17.94 8.43
CA LYS A 137 -1.26 17.69 9.13
C LYS A 137 -2.11 18.89 8.79
N LYS A 138 -2.92 18.79 7.73
CA LYS A 138 -3.99 19.75 7.41
C LYS A 138 -4.88 19.74 8.64
N LYS A 139 -4.55 20.60 9.59
CA LYS A 139 -5.41 21.05 10.66
C LYS A 139 -6.60 21.60 9.90
N ARG A 140 -7.67 20.81 9.78
CA ARG A 140 -8.94 21.23 9.17
C ARG A 140 -9.27 22.57 9.82
N LYS A 141 -9.02 23.68 9.11
CA LYS A 141 -9.60 24.96 9.44
C LYS A 141 -11.08 24.76 9.14
N ASN A 142 -11.80 24.48 10.21
CA ASN A 142 -13.25 24.45 10.25
C ASN A 142 -13.68 25.88 9.91
N VAL A 143 -13.93 26.16 8.62
CA VAL A 143 -14.63 27.38 8.21
C VAL A 143 -16.08 27.15 8.63
N LYS A 144 -16.36 27.39 9.92
CA LYS A 144 -17.71 27.64 10.36
C LYS A 144 -18.13 28.94 9.67
N GLN A 145 -19.10 28.84 8.78
CA GLN A 145 -19.96 29.96 8.40
C GLN A 145 -20.34 30.74 9.65
N GLN A 146 -19.79 31.95 9.81
CA GLN A 146 -20.42 32.97 10.62
C GLN A 146 -21.23 33.82 9.66
N GLN A 147 -22.50 33.46 9.61
CA GLN A 147 -23.59 34.16 8.97
C GLN A 147 -23.63 35.58 9.54
N GLN A 148 -23.37 36.55 8.68
CA GLN A 148 -23.46 37.98 8.95
C GLN A 148 -24.93 38.31 9.20
N TYR A 149 -25.32 38.42 10.48
CA TYR A 149 -26.48 39.22 10.86
C TYR A 149 -26.04 40.69 10.81
N SER A 150 -26.67 41.48 9.96
CA SER A 150 -26.71 42.92 10.10
C SER A 150 -28.18 43.34 10.11
N ILE A 151 -28.46 44.17 11.12
CA ILE A 151 -29.71 44.80 11.53
C ILE A 151 -30.50 45.37 10.35
#